data_AF-A0A059CE54-F1
#
_entry.id   AF-A0A059CE54-F1
#
_cell.length_a   1.000
_cell.length_b   1.000
_cell.length_c   1.000
_cell.angle_alpha   90.00
_cell.angle_beta   90.00
_cell.angle_gamma   90.00
#
_symmetry.space_group_name_H-M   'P 1'
#
loop_
_entity.id
_entity.type
_entity.pdbx_description
1 polymer ?
#
loop_
_entity_poly.entity_id
_entity_poly.type
_entity_poly.pdbx_seq_one_letter_code
_entity_poly.pdbx_strand_id
1 'polypeptide(L)'
;MFILGIRVGLSLFTFGFESFRLKYGYELSCLVLLVRLGPWSSDFLSCTLPCLLEVWNCKGRLLSFERDPHYKLKDMCLSFALFKLLRLRYAGYSLPQKAHENAWKLIRNGLLSHEDGYRRAFRVVEVELMFLFDFFYTKYGIIFHPGWLTTKLMDLMITSFIIMELIQYFFMSFSERAKMILICQYVQKKSWQESAHIESMIRAICGVWLLKPWERKLHQYSFLDSYFYKPSRLLNNQIMAAFIDQTRDGQKESPPIQLSEEVKQAVFHALKLKNGTDLDNGHASLRRNNESKKLLWACRLETETQVIMVWHIATSFCEHRLPVRSDLPRTRDFLVATSLSKYLAYLVAFAPRLLPDRPLFAEHEFNQAIIQARVFFGSCKTMEERLTEMEKVGGGHSAHKGTIIDWGSWLGNLLVNDIRDEEKIWKILANFWVELVLYVAPSDDVKAHAEHLAKGGEFVTHLWALLSHAGIKRKASH
;
A
#
# COMPACT_ATOMS: atom_id res chain seq x y z
N MET A 1 2.86 6.23 -3.83
CA MET A 1 1.68 6.71 -4.59
C MET A 1 0.65 7.43 -3.70
N PHE A 2 0.32 6.91 -2.51
CA PHE A 2 -0.58 7.56 -1.53
C PHE A 2 -0.15 8.96 -1.06
N ILE A 3 1.15 9.18 -0.78
CA ILE A 3 1.66 10.46 -0.26
C ILE A 3 1.72 11.56 -1.34
N LEU A 4 1.93 11.19 -2.61
CA LEU A 4 1.92 12.13 -3.74
C LEU A 4 0.48 12.60 -4.04
N GLY A 5 -0.52 11.72 -3.90
CA GLY A 5 -1.94 12.05 -3.99
C GLY A 5 -2.40 13.03 -2.90
N ILE A 6 -1.86 12.89 -1.68
CA ILE A 6 -2.13 13.81 -0.57
C ILE A 6 -1.52 15.20 -0.81
N ARG A 7 -0.31 15.28 -1.39
CA ARG A 7 0.32 16.58 -1.71
C ARG A 7 -0.37 17.32 -2.86
N VAL A 8 -0.74 16.62 -3.93
CA VAL A 8 -1.47 17.21 -5.07
C VAL A 8 -2.90 17.58 -4.68
N GLY A 9 -3.55 16.75 -3.86
CA GLY A 9 -4.87 17.00 -3.27
C GLY A 9 -4.87 18.22 -2.35
N LEU A 10 -3.89 18.35 -1.44
CA LEU A 10 -3.77 19.54 -0.58
C LEU A 10 -3.41 20.80 -1.37
N SER A 11 -2.59 20.75 -2.42
CA SER A 11 -2.26 21.95 -3.21
C SER A 11 -3.41 22.46 -4.09
N LEU A 12 -4.27 21.55 -4.58
CA LEU A 12 -5.51 21.93 -5.27
C LEU A 12 -6.57 22.42 -4.27
N PHE A 13 -6.55 21.91 -3.04
CA PHE A 13 -7.47 22.30 -1.98
C PHE A 13 -7.06 23.61 -1.30
N THR A 14 -5.77 23.93 -1.13
CA THR A 14 -5.32 25.24 -0.61
C THR A 14 -5.59 26.35 -1.63
N PHE A 15 -5.40 26.11 -2.93
CA PHE A 15 -5.78 27.10 -3.95
C PHE A 15 -7.31 27.28 -4.05
N GLY A 16 -8.09 26.20 -3.82
CA GLY A 16 -9.56 26.24 -3.78
C GLY A 16 -10.16 26.86 -2.51
N PHE A 17 -9.50 26.73 -1.35
CA PHE A 17 -10.01 27.21 -0.06
C PHE A 17 -9.37 28.52 0.44
N GLU A 18 -8.15 28.90 0.06
CA GLU A 18 -7.63 30.26 0.35
C GLU A 18 -8.35 31.33 -0.48
N SER A 19 -8.92 30.98 -1.62
CA SER A 19 -9.88 31.84 -2.32
C SER A 19 -11.27 31.88 -1.64
N PHE A 20 -11.55 30.98 -0.67
CA PHE A 20 -12.87 30.84 -0.04
C PHE A 20 -12.90 31.28 1.44
N ARG A 21 -11.76 31.32 2.13
CA ARG A 21 -11.69 31.53 3.60
C ARG A 21 -11.25 32.93 4.05
N LEU A 22 -10.86 33.83 3.14
CA LEU A 22 -10.42 35.19 3.49
C LEU A 22 -11.45 36.30 3.25
N LYS A 23 -12.72 35.99 2.99
CA LYS A 23 -13.71 37.05 2.68
C LYS A 23 -15.10 36.96 3.31
N TYR A 24 -15.36 36.05 4.24
CA TYR A 24 -16.67 36.00 4.90
C TYR A 24 -16.55 35.71 6.40
N GLY A 25 -16.11 36.73 7.13
CA GLY A 25 -16.79 37.07 8.37
C GLY A 25 -18.23 37.48 8.02
N TYR A 26 -19.17 36.97 8.79
CA TYR A 26 -20.60 37.24 8.75
C TYR A 26 -21.03 38.52 8.01
N GLU A 27 -21.38 38.40 6.72
CA GLU A 27 -22.47 39.13 6.06
C GLU A 27 -22.93 38.33 4.83
N LEU A 28 -24.21 37.98 4.83
CA LEU A 28 -24.96 37.14 3.88
C LEU A 28 -25.24 37.86 2.54
N SER A 29 -24.37 38.77 2.12
CA SER A 29 -24.58 39.71 1.00
C SER A 29 -24.08 39.19 -0.36
N CYS A 30 -23.57 37.95 -0.46
CA CYS A 30 -23.01 37.39 -1.71
C CYS A 30 -23.71 36.15 -2.30
N LEU A 31 -24.64 35.50 -1.58
CA LEU A 31 -25.71 34.71 -2.24
C LEU A 31 -26.64 35.62 -3.05
N VAL A 32 -26.75 36.88 -2.61
CA VAL A 32 -27.45 38.03 -3.22
C VAL A 32 -26.91 38.42 -4.62
N LEU A 33 -25.81 37.81 -5.07
CA LEU A 33 -25.18 38.04 -6.39
C LEU A 33 -25.04 36.77 -7.25
N LEU A 34 -25.11 35.57 -6.67
CA LEU A 34 -24.87 34.28 -7.37
C LEU A 34 -25.91 33.90 -8.43
N VAL A 35 -26.98 34.69 -8.60
CA VAL A 35 -27.94 34.59 -9.71
C VAL A 35 -28.09 35.91 -10.49
N ARG A 36 -27.36 37.00 -10.16
CA ARG A 36 -27.50 38.30 -10.87
C ARG A 36 -27.31 38.20 -12.39
N LEU A 37 -26.67 37.15 -12.93
CA LEU A 37 -26.20 37.07 -14.32
C LEU A 37 -26.13 35.62 -14.87
N GLY A 38 -27.26 34.90 -14.97
CA GLY A 38 -27.38 33.86 -16.01
C GLY A 38 -27.77 34.52 -17.34
N PRO A 39 -27.23 34.14 -18.51
CA PRO A 39 -27.27 34.95 -19.73
C PRO A 39 -28.64 34.88 -20.42
N TRP A 40 -29.69 35.49 -19.87
CA TRP A 40 -31.02 35.38 -20.47
C TRP A 40 -31.88 36.62 -20.15
N SER A 41 -31.55 37.78 -20.73
CA SER A 41 -32.42 38.97 -20.65
C SER A 41 -33.22 39.24 -21.95
N SER A 42 -32.74 38.78 -23.11
CA SER A 42 -33.51 38.86 -24.37
C SER A 42 -34.30 37.57 -24.68
N ASP A 43 -33.65 36.41 -24.56
CA ASP A 43 -34.20 35.14 -25.06
C ASP A 43 -35.13 34.43 -24.03
N PHE A 44 -35.12 34.88 -22.78
CA PHE A 44 -35.94 34.30 -21.71
C PHE A 44 -37.42 34.73 -21.78
N LEU A 45 -37.63 36.03 -22.02
CA LEU A 45 -38.96 36.63 -22.18
C LEU A 45 -39.61 36.15 -23.49
N SER A 46 -38.80 35.88 -24.53
CA SER A 46 -39.29 35.32 -25.80
C SER A 46 -39.70 33.85 -25.69
N CYS A 47 -39.16 33.06 -24.75
CA CYS A 47 -39.51 31.65 -24.61
C CYS A 47 -40.58 31.36 -23.54
N THR A 48 -40.63 32.14 -22.45
CA THR A 48 -41.48 31.82 -21.29
C THR A 48 -42.96 32.15 -21.51
N LEU A 49 -43.27 33.28 -22.17
CA LEU A 49 -44.65 33.67 -22.48
C LEU A 49 -45.29 32.80 -23.57
N PRO A 50 -44.60 32.43 -24.67
CA PRO A 50 -45.14 31.49 -25.66
C PRO A 50 -45.35 30.09 -25.12
N CYS A 51 -44.43 29.58 -24.29
CA CYS A 51 -44.58 28.29 -23.61
C CYS A 51 -45.82 28.29 -22.68
N LEU A 52 -46.12 29.41 -22.03
CA LEU A 52 -47.35 29.56 -21.23
C LEU A 52 -48.63 29.49 -22.09
N LEU A 53 -48.62 30.15 -23.25
CA LEU A 53 -49.72 30.10 -24.22
C LEU A 53 -49.90 28.68 -24.77
N GLU A 54 -48.81 27.95 -25.02
CA GLU A 54 -48.83 26.54 -25.42
C GLU A 54 -49.41 25.63 -24.33
N VAL A 55 -49.00 25.80 -23.06
CA VAL A 55 -49.54 25.07 -21.91
C VAL A 55 -51.04 25.38 -21.71
N TRP A 56 -51.44 26.64 -21.91
CA TRP A 56 -52.83 27.08 -21.77
C TRP A 56 -53.74 26.50 -22.87
N ASN A 57 -53.23 26.45 -24.10
CA ASN A 57 -53.90 25.91 -25.29
C ASN A 57 -53.74 24.38 -25.44
N CYS A 58 -52.98 23.73 -24.56
CA CYS A 58 -52.78 22.28 -24.60
C CYS A 58 -54.09 21.53 -24.33
N LYS A 59 -54.51 20.71 -25.29
CA LYS A 59 -55.71 19.85 -25.22
C LYS A 59 -55.40 18.43 -24.72
N GLY A 60 -54.20 18.19 -24.18
CA GLY A 60 -53.80 16.89 -23.65
C GLY A 60 -54.68 16.43 -22.49
N ARG A 61 -54.90 15.12 -22.35
CA ARG A 61 -55.82 14.51 -21.35
C ARG A 61 -55.51 14.85 -19.89
N LEU A 62 -54.31 15.35 -19.59
CA LEU A 62 -53.89 15.76 -18.24
C LEU A 62 -54.37 17.17 -17.86
N LEU A 63 -54.50 18.06 -18.85
CA LEU A 63 -54.89 19.46 -18.69
C LEU A 63 -56.31 19.73 -19.21
N SER A 64 -57.09 18.67 -19.48
CA SER A 64 -58.48 18.74 -19.91
C SER A 64 -59.41 19.02 -18.73
N PHE A 65 -60.55 19.65 -19.05
CA PHE A 65 -61.57 20.02 -18.08
C PHE A 65 -62.13 18.82 -17.29
N GLU A 66 -62.11 17.62 -17.87
CA GLU A 66 -62.58 16.38 -17.24
C GLU A 66 -61.71 15.90 -16.07
N ARG A 67 -60.40 16.20 -16.04
CA ARG A 67 -59.47 15.74 -14.98
C ARG A 67 -58.93 16.85 -14.09
N ASP A 68 -59.04 18.12 -14.49
CA ASP A 68 -58.68 19.28 -13.67
C ASP A 68 -59.87 20.25 -13.54
N PRO A 69 -60.94 19.87 -12.82
CA PRO A 69 -62.20 20.63 -12.74
C PRO A 69 -62.04 22.01 -12.07
N HIS A 70 -60.89 22.31 -11.48
CA HIS A 70 -60.59 23.59 -10.83
C HIS A 70 -59.35 24.30 -11.40
N TYR A 71 -58.83 23.83 -12.54
CA TYR A 71 -57.64 24.40 -13.19
C TYR A 71 -56.37 24.41 -12.32
N LYS A 72 -56.24 23.53 -11.30
CA LYS A 72 -55.12 23.52 -10.35
C LYS A 72 -53.76 23.36 -11.03
N LEU A 73 -53.66 22.53 -12.06
CA LEU A 73 -52.40 22.31 -12.78
C LEU A 73 -52.06 23.49 -13.68
N LYS A 74 -53.06 24.05 -14.36
CA LYS A 74 -52.88 25.27 -15.17
C LYS A 74 -52.53 26.48 -14.28
N ASP A 75 -53.14 26.56 -13.10
CA ASP A 75 -52.88 27.57 -12.09
C ASP A 75 -51.46 27.44 -11.53
N MET A 76 -50.96 26.22 -11.30
CA MET A 76 -49.57 25.99 -10.88
C MET A 76 -48.55 26.41 -11.95
N CYS A 77 -48.80 26.09 -13.23
CA CYS A 77 -47.96 26.55 -14.34
C CYS A 77 -47.99 28.08 -14.49
N LEU A 78 -49.17 28.69 -14.33
CA LEU A 78 -49.34 30.14 -14.32
C LEU A 78 -48.58 30.80 -13.17
N SER A 79 -48.70 30.24 -11.97
CA SER A 79 -48.00 30.69 -10.76
C SER A 79 -46.49 30.66 -10.93
N PHE A 80 -45.95 29.60 -11.55
CA PHE A 80 -44.51 29.49 -11.83
C PHE A 80 -44.01 30.54 -12.85
N ALA A 81 -44.82 30.89 -13.84
CA ALA A 81 -44.47 31.93 -14.80
C ALA A 81 -44.57 33.34 -14.21
N LEU A 82 -45.59 33.60 -13.39
CA LEU A 82 -45.71 34.85 -12.64
C LEU A 82 -44.54 34.99 -11.65
N PHE A 83 -44.17 33.92 -10.94
CA PHE A 83 -42.96 33.87 -10.10
C PHE A 83 -41.70 34.31 -10.85
N LYS A 84 -41.50 33.84 -12.10
CA LYS A 84 -40.35 34.26 -12.93
C LYS A 84 -40.39 35.75 -13.26
N LEU A 85 -41.56 36.34 -13.50
CA LEU A 85 -41.73 37.77 -13.74
C LEU A 85 -41.53 38.59 -12.46
N LEU A 86 -42.08 38.12 -11.33
CA LEU A 86 -41.93 38.75 -10.02
C LEU A 86 -40.47 38.75 -9.56
N ARG A 87 -39.72 37.68 -9.86
CA ARG A 87 -38.27 37.60 -9.63
C ARG A 87 -37.49 38.71 -10.33
N LEU A 88 -37.89 39.13 -11.55
CA LEU A 88 -37.24 40.24 -12.26
C LEU A 88 -37.41 41.57 -11.53
N ARG A 89 -38.57 41.78 -10.91
CA ARG A 89 -38.87 42.98 -10.11
C ARG A 89 -38.02 43.02 -8.83
N TYR A 90 -37.86 41.88 -8.14
CA TYR A 90 -36.93 41.77 -7.00
C TYR A 90 -35.47 41.99 -7.39
N ALA A 91 -35.10 41.68 -8.63
CA ALA A 91 -33.76 41.92 -9.17
C ALA A 91 -33.54 43.35 -9.72
N GLY A 92 -34.54 44.24 -9.62
CA GLY A 92 -34.43 45.64 -10.04
C GLY A 92 -34.62 45.90 -11.54
N TYR A 93 -35.04 44.89 -12.33
CA TYR A 93 -35.29 45.07 -13.76
C TYR A 93 -36.72 45.56 -14.02
N SER A 94 -36.86 46.57 -14.88
CA SER A 94 -38.16 46.99 -15.40
C SER A 94 -38.63 46.05 -16.51
N LEU A 95 -39.85 45.51 -16.40
CA LEU A 95 -40.43 44.70 -17.46
C LEU A 95 -40.68 45.53 -18.71
N PRO A 96 -40.43 45.00 -19.93
CA PRO A 96 -40.83 45.66 -21.17
C PRO A 96 -42.34 45.91 -21.18
N GLN A 97 -42.76 47.07 -21.68
CA GLN A 97 -44.17 47.50 -21.68
C GLN A 97 -45.11 46.46 -22.32
N LYS A 98 -44.68 45.84 -23.42
CA LYS A 98 -45.39 44.75 -24.11
C LYS A 98 -45.60 43.50 -23.24
N ALA A 99 -44.65 43.17 -22.36
CA ALA A 99 -44.77 42.04 -21.45
C ALA A 99 -45.76 42.35 -20.31
N HIS A 100 -45.77 43.60 -19.83
CA HIS A 100 -46.73 44.07 -18.82
C HIS A 100 -48.16 44.03 -19.37
N GLU A 101 -48.38 44.53 -20.59
CA GLU A 101 -49.67 44.49 -21.27
C GLU A 101 -50.18 43.06 -21.50
N ASN A 102 -49.30 42.14 -21.92
CA ASN A 102 -49.66 40.74 -22.12
C ASN A 102 -50.00 40.01 -20.80
N ALA A 103 -49.20 40.22 -19.75
CA ALA A 103 -49.47 39.66 -18.42
C ALA A 103 -50.81 40.20 -17.86
N TRP A 104 -51.05 41.49 -18.01
CA TRP A 104 -52.29 42.13 -17.57
C TRP A 104 -53.51 41.65 -18.35
N LYS A 105 -53.39 41.46 -19.67
CA LYS A 105 -54.45 40.88 -20.50
C LYS A 105 -54.80 39.46 -20.06
N LEU A 106 -53.80 38.67 -19.66
CA LEU A 106 -54.00 37.30 -19.18
C LEU A 106 -54.66 37.27 -17.78
N ILE A 107 -54.26 38.16 -16.89
CA ILE A 107 -54.89 38.33 -15.56
C ILE A 107 -56.34 38.78 -15.71
N ARG A 108 -56.60 39.82 -16.51
CA ARG A 108 -57.93 40.40 -16.70
C ARG A 108 -58.89 39.46 -17.42
N ASN A 109 -58.46 38.89 -18.55
CA ASN A 109 -59.36 38.10 -19.41
C ASN A 109 -59.39 36.61 -19.04
N GLY A 110 -58.43 36.13 -18.24
CA GLY A 110 -58.32 34.72 -17.86
C GLY A 110 -58.59 34.46 -16.37
N LEU A 111 -57.91 35.18 -15.48
CA LEU A 111 -57.94 34.93 -14.04
C LEU A 111 -59.16 35.59 -13.36
N LEU A 112 -59.57 36.75 -13.86
CA LEU A 112 -60.64 37.59 -13.30
C LEU A 112 -61.93 37.62 -14.16
N SER A 113 -62.08 36.71 -15.12
CA SER A 113 -63.18 36.74 -16.09
C SER A 113 -64.55 36.27 -15.57
N HIS A 114 -64.59 35.57 -14.44
CA HIS A 114 -65.82 35.07 -13.80
C HIS A 114 -66.09 35.79 -12.48
N GLU A 115 -67.35 35.82 -12.03
CA GLU A 115 -67.79 36.48 -10.78
C GLU A 115 -67.00 36.03 -9.53
N ASP A 116 -66.53 34.77 -9.49
CA ASP A 116 -65.69 34.22 -8.41
C ASP A 116 -64.17 34.19 -8.73
N GLY A 117 -63.72 34.92 -9.75
CA GLY A 117 -62.33 34.92 -10.24
C GLY A 117 -61.29 35.35 -9.19
N TYR A 118 -61.69 36.17 -8.21
CA TYR A 118 -60.81 36.61 -7.13
C TYR A 118 -60.26 35.43 -6.31
N ARG A 119 -61.07 34.39 -6.01
CA ARG A 119 -60.61 33.22 -5.24
C ARG A 119 -59.51 32.45 -5.96
N ARG A 120 -59.61 32.38 -7.30
CA ARG A 120 -58.60 31.76 -8.15
C ARG A 120 -57.33 32.59 -8.21
N ALA A 121 -57.47 33.91 -8.30
CA ALA A 121 -56.34 34.83 -8.31
C ALA A 121 -55.49 34.72 -7.04
N PHE A 122 -56.12 34.70 -5.86
CA PHE A 122 -55.39 34.55 -4.59
C PHE A 122 -54.64 33.22 -4.49
N ARG A 123 -55.22 32.10 -4.95
CA ARG A 123 -54.52 30.81 -4.97
C ARG A 123 -53.30 30.82 -5.88
N VAL A 124 -53.41 31.44 -7.06
CA VAL A 124 -52.29 31.55 -8.01
C VAL A 124 -51.17 32.41 -7.41
N VAL A 125 -51.52 33.53 -6.78
CA VAL A 125 -50.53 34.39 -6.10
C VAL A 125 -49.90 33.69 -4.90
N GLU A 126 -50.66 32.91 -4.13
CA GLU A 126 -50.14 32.14 -3.00
C GLU A 126 -49.10 31.10 -3.45
N VAL A 127 -49.39 30.35 -4.52
CA VAL A 127 -48.46 29.38 -5.10
C VAL A 127 -47.25 30.08 -5.76
N GLU A 128 -47.44 31.23 -6.40
CA GLU A 128 -46.36 32.08 -6.93
C GLU A 128 -45.40 32.51 -5.81
N LEU A 129 -45.95 33.01 -4.70
CA LEU A 129 -45.17 33.42 -3.54
C LEU A 129 -44.50 32.24 -2.85
N MET A 130 -45.09 31.04 -2.90
CA MET A 130 -44.46 29.82 -2.40
C MET A 130 -43.22 29.45 -3.22
N PHE A 131 -43.26 29.56 -4.55
CA PHE A 131 -42.07 29.41 -5.39
C PHE A 131 -41.01 30.48 -5.10
N LEU A 132 -41.43 31.71 -4.82
CA LEU A 132 -40.53 32.80 -4.43
C LEU A 132 -39.87 32.51 -3.07
N PHE A 133 -40.63 32.00 -2.12
CA PHE A 133 -40.12 31.57 -0.82
C PHE A 133 -39.11 30.45 -0.96
N ASP A 134 -39.42 29.41 -1.75
CA ASP A 134 -38.50 28.31 -2.01
C ASP A 134 -37.20 28.76 -2.70
N PHE A 135 -37.29 29.76 -3.58
CA PHE A 135 -36.11 30.32 -4.23
C PHE A 135 -35.18 31.07 -3.26
N PHE A 136 -35.72 31.84 -2.31
CA PHE A 136 -34.90 32.65 -1.40
C PHE A 136 -34.49 31.91 -0.12
N TYR A 137 -35.30 30.98 0.38
CA TYR A 137 -35.17 30.46 1.75
C TYR A 137 -34.96 28.95 1.82
N THR A 138 -35.15 28.19 0.73
CA THR A 138 -34.94 26.73 0.73
C THR A 138 -33.85 26.30 -0.25
N LYS A 139 -33.26 25.11 -0.03
CA LYS A 139 -32.20 24.56 -0.90
C LYS A 139 -32.76 23.99 -2.22
N TYR A 140 -34.08 24.04 -2.44
CA TYR A 140 -34.75 23.41 -3.58
C TYR A 140 -34.37 24.05 -4.93
N GLY A 141 -34.09 25.36 -4.97
CA GLY A 141 -33.65 26.04 -6.19
C GLY A 141 -32.33 25.50 -6.79
N ILE A 142 -31.47 24.89 -5.96
CA ILE A 142 -30.18 24.29 -6.38
C ILE A 142 -30.39 22.83 -6.85
N ILE A 143 -31.36 22.12 -6.28
CA ILE A 143 -31.63 20.71 -6.59
C ILE A 143 -32.29 20.54 -7.97
N PHE A 144 -33.13 21.51 -8.39
CA PHE A 144 -33.92 21.43 -9.63
C PHE A 144 -33.36 22.28 -10.80
N HIS A 145 -32.17 22.88 -10.67
CA HIS A 145 -31.55 23.63 -11.78
C HIS A 145 -31.03 22.68 -12.88
N PRO A 146 -31.08 23.03 -14.18
CA PRO A 146 -30.34 22.32 -15.22
C PRO A 146 -28.85 22.33 -14.85
N GLY A 147 -28.32 21.17 -14.47
CA GLY A 147 -27.06 21.02 -13.72
C GLY A 147 -27.08 19.95 -12.63
N TRP A 148 -28.21 19.29 -12.38
CA TRP A 148 -28.39 18.17 -11.43
C TRP A 148 -27.24 17.13 -11.40
N LEU A 149 -26.58 16.89 -12.53
CA LEU A 149 -25.43 15.99 -12.58
C LEU A 149 -24.23 16.53 -11.77
N THR A 150 -23.94 17.84 -11.83
CA THR A 150 -22.79 18.42 -11.13
C THR A 150 -23.00 18.43 -9.62
N THR A 151 -24.22 18.68 -9.13
CA THR A 151 -24.53 18.63 -7.69
C THR A 151 -24.44 17.20 -7.16
N LYS A 152 -24.96 16.22 -7.91
CA LYS A 152 -24.81 14.79 -7.56
C LYS A 152 -23.36 14.32 -7.54
N LEU A 153 -22.52 14.80 -8.45
CA LEU A 153 -21.09 14.50 -8.44
C LEU A 153 -20.39 15.07 -7.19
N MET A 154 -20.72 16.30 -6.78
CA MET A 154 -20.16 16.90 -5.57
C MET A 154 -20.59 16.14 -4.30
N ASP A 155 -21.86 15.74 -4.19
CA ASP A 155 -22.35 14.92 -3.08
C ASP A 155 -21.63 13.55 -3.02
N LEU A 156 -21.40 12.92 -4.19
CA LEU A 156 -20.63 11.68 -4.28
C LEU A 156 -19.17 11.86 -3.85
N MET A 157 -18.55 12.98 -4.21
CA MET A 157 -17.18 13.30 -3.79
C MET A 157 -17.08 13.53 -2.28
N ILE A 158 -18.01 14.30 -1.70
CA ILE A 158 -18.05 14.56 -0.26
C ILE A 158 -18.31 13.28 0.54
N THR A 159 -19.27 12.47 0.09
CA THR A 159 -19.57 11.18 0.75
C THR A 159 -18.40 10.22 0.65
N SER A 160 -17.72 10.14 -0.51
CA SER A 160 -16.50 9.35 -0.68
C SER A 160 -15.38 9.81 0.27
N PHE A 161 -15.19 11.11 0.44
CA PHE A 161 -14.21 11.67 1.37
C PHE A 161 -14.54 11.31 2.83
N ILE A 162 -15.80 11.46 3.25
CA ILE A 162 -16.24 11.09 4.60
C ILE A 162 -16.03 9.59 4.84
N ILE A 163 -16.34 8.74 3.86
CA ILE A 163 -16.10 7.29 3.95
C ILE A 163 -14.61 6.99 4.10
N MET A 164 -13.75 7.66 3.32
CA MET A 164 -12.30 7.50 3.43
C MET A 164 -11.77 7.89 4.82
N GLU A 165 -12.23 9.00 5.38
CA GLU A 165 -11.86 9.46 6.73
C GLU A 165 -12.36 8.49 7.82
N LEU A 166 -13.59 7.97 7.69
CA LEU A 166 -14.13 6.96 8.62
C LEU A 166 -13.31 5.66 8.57
N ILE A 167 -12.91 5.23 7.37
CA ILE A 167 -12.02 4.08 7.19
C ILE A 167 -10.66 4.35 7.84
N GLN A 168 -10.08 5.53 7.64
CA GLN A 168 -8.80 5.90 8.27
C GLN A 168 -8.89 5.93 9.80
N TYR A 169 -9.96 6.51 10.35
CA TYR A 169 -10.21 6.53 11.80
C TYR A 169 -10.40 5.12 12.38
N PHE A 170 -11.11 4.24 11.65
CA PHE A 170 -11.25 2.84 12.01
C PHE A 170 -9.88 2.15 12.07
N PHE A 171 -9.05 2.24 11.02
CA PHE A 171 -7.70 1.65 11.04
C PHE A 171 -6.80 2.24 12.13
N MET A 172 -6.92 3.54 12.41
CA MET A 172 -6.15 4.21 13.47
C MET A 172 -6.52 3.68 14.86
N SER A 173 -7.81 3.43 15.11
CA SER A 173 -8.33 2.91 16.38
C SER A 173 -7.83 1.49 16.70
N PHE A 174 -7.63 0.67 15.67
CA PHE A 174 -7.10 -0.69 15.80
C PHE A 174 -5.59 -0.79 15.56
N SER A 175 -4.89 0.35 15.44
CA SER A 175 -3.44 0.38 15.29
C SER A 175 -2.74 -0.12 16.55
N GLU A 176 -1.56 -0.74 16.39
CA GLU A 176 -0.75 -1.19 17.54
C GLU A 176 -0.37 -0.02 18.48
N ARG A 177 -0.27 1.21 17.96
CA ARG A 177 -0.05 2.42 18.78
C ARG A 177 -1.27 2.77 19.63
N ALA A 178 -2.48 2.70 19.07
CA ALA A 178 -3.72 2.96 19.82
C ALA A 178 -3.92 1.92 20.93
N LYS A 179 -3.66 0.63 20.63
CA LYS A 179 -3.65 -0.45 21.63
C LYS A 179 -2.68 -0.16 22.78
N MET A 180 -1.45 0.26 22.46
CA MET A 180 -0.46 0.66 23.48
C MET A 180 -0.97 1.81 24.36
N ILE A 181 -1.56 2.86 23.78
CA ILE A 181 -2.13 3.98 24.54
C ILE A 181 -3.26 3.50 25.45
N LEU A 182 -4.16 2.62 24.96
CA LEU A 182 -5.24 2.04 25.75
C LEU A 182 -4.70 1.23 26.94
N ILE A 183 -3.67 0.41 26.74
CA ILE A 183 -3.02 -0.37 27.80
C ILE A 183 -2.36 0.58 28.82
N CYS A 184 -1.65 1.61 28.37
CA CYS A 184 -1.06 2.61 29.27
C CYS A 184 -2.12 3.32 30.12
N GLN A 185 -3.25 3.69 29.52
CA GLN A 185 -4.37 4.31 30.24
C GLN A 185 -5.01 3.36 31.26
N TYR A 186 -5.14 2.08 30.90
CA TYR A 186 -5.64 1.04 31.80
C TYR A 186 -4.72 0.84 33.02
N VAL A 187 -3.41 0.84 32.82
CA VAL A 187 -2.44 0.72 33.93
C VAL A 187 -2.49 1.96 34.84
N GLN A 188 -2.68 3.15 34.27
CA GLN A 188 -2.71 4.41 35.03
C GLN A 188 -4.02 4.65 35.80
N LYS A 189 -5.15 4.10 35.35
CA LYS A 189 -6.47 4.38 35.93
C LYS A 189 -7.03 3.20 36.70
N LYS A 190 -7.07 3.32 38.03
CA LYS A 190 -7.64 2.30 38.92
C LYS A 190 -9.12 1.98 38.63
N SER A 191 -9.91 2.99 38.24
CA SER A 191 -11.32 2.81 37.85
C SER A 191 -11.52 1.93 36.62
N TRP A 192 -10.52 1.83 35.74
CA TRP A 192 -10.58 0.95 34.56
C TRP A 192 -10.26 -0.50 34.93
N GLN A 193 -9.39 -0.70 35.92
CA GLN A 193 -9.03 -2.03 36.43
C GLN A 193 -10.17 -2.68 37.20
N GLU A 194 -11.00 -1.89 37.88
CA GLU A 194 -12.16 -2.37 38.63
C GLU A 194 -13.36 -2.70 37.72
N SER A 195 -13.32 -2.31 36.44
CA SER A 195 -14.43 -2.52 35.49
C SER A 195 -14.17 -3.71 34.57
N ALA A 196 -14.90 -4.81 34.80
CA ALA A 196 -14.85 -6.00 33.96
C ALA A 196 -15.22 -5.73 32.48
N HIS A 197 -16.07 -4.73 32.23
CA HIS A 197 -16.46 -4.35 30.87
C HIS A 197 -15.31 -3.69 30.10
N ILE A 198 -14.57 -2.81 30.76
CA ILE A 198 -13.41 -2.14 30.15
C ILE A 198 -12.30 -3.17 29.89
N GLU A 199 -12.06 -4.08 30.84
CA GLU A 199 -11.08 -5.15 30.65
C GLU A 199 -11.45 -6.06 29.45
N SER A 200 -12.72 -6.48 29.37
CA SER A 200 -13.23 -7.29 28.26
C SER A 200 -13.10 -6.57 26.91
N MET A 201 -13.43 -5.27 26.87
CA MET A 201 -13.29 -4.45 25.67
C MET A 201 -11.83 -4.31 25.23
N ILE A 202 -10.91 -4.01 26.16
CA ILE A 202 -9.47 -3.90 25.84
C ILE A 202 -8.95 -5.24 25.33
N ARG A 203 -9.35 -6.36 25.96
CA ARG A 203 -8.98 -7.71 25.52
C ARG A 203 -9.48 -8.00 24.11
N ALA A 204 -10.71 -7.63 23.78
CA ALA A 204 -11.26 -7.78 22.44
C ALA A 204 -10.50 -6.93 21.40
N ILE A 205 -10.26 -5.65 21.69
CA ILE A 205 -9.52 -4.74 20.79
C ILE A 205 -8.08 -5.22 20.58
N CYS A 206 -7.39 -5.65 21.63
CA CYS A 206 -6.01 -6.16 21.54
C CYS A 206 -5.94 -7.53 20.85
N GLY A 207 -6.99 -8.34 20.95
CA GLY A 207 -7.09 -9.64 20.28
C GLY A 207 -7.23 -9.54 18.76
N VAL A 208 -7.71 -8.42 18.23
CA VAL A 208 -7.88 -8.21 16.79
C VAL A 208 -6.58 -7.69 16.16
N TRP A 209 -5.96 -8.48 15.28
CA TRP A 209 -4.84 -8.07 14.44
C TRP A 209 -5.33 -7.74 13.03
N LEU A 210 -5.65 -6.47 12.76
CA LEU A 210 -6.15 -6.04 11.44
C LEU A 210 -5.06 -5.98 10.37
N LEU A 211 -3.81 -5.67 10.75
CA LEU A 211 -2.67 -5.58 9.85
C LEU A 211 -1.56 -6.43 10.44
N LYS A 212 -1.09 -7.44 9.69
CA LYS A 212 0.15 -8.16 10.03
C LYS A 212 1.31 -7.39 9.40
N PRO A 213 2.17 -6.72 10.19
CA PRO A 213 3.29 -5.93 9.65
C PRO A 213 4.34 -6.81 8.96
N TRP A 214 4.32 -8.11 9.27
CA TRP A 214 5.23 -9.09 8.71
C TRP A 214 4.51 -10.35 8.25
N GLU A 215 4.81 -10.80 7.03
CA GLU A 215 4.20 -12.00 6.44
C GLU A 215 4.62 -13.30 7.14
N ARG A 216 5.66 -13.28 7.99
CA ARG A 216 6.26 -14.47 8.62
C ARG A 216 6.79 -15.48 7.61
N LYS A 217 7.11 -14.99 6.42
CA LYS A 217 7.74 -15.75 5.35
C LYS A 217 9.23 -15.49 5.34
N LEU A 218 9.96 -16.51 4.92
CA LEU A 218 11.39 -16.47 4.64
C LEU A 218 11.53 -16.68 3.14
N HIS A 219 11.96 -15.64 2.43
CA HIS A 219 12.25 -15.72 1.01
C HIS A 219 13.42 -16.68 0.77
N GLN A 220 13.44 -17.34 -0.39
CA GLN A 220 14.38 -18.42 -0.67
C GLN A 220 15.02 -18.23 -2.05
N TYR A 221 16.31 -18.51 -2.13
CA TYR A 221 17.05 -18.53 -3.37
C TYR A 221 18.01 -19.71 -3.39
N SER A 222 18.07 -20.40 -4.53
CA SER A 222 19.02 -21.49 -4.78
C SER A 222 19.84 -21.14 -6.00
N PHE A 223 21.13 -20.88 -5.78
CA PHE A 223 22.04 -20.45 -6.83
C PHE A 223 22.25 -21.52 -7.91
N LEU A 224 22.48 -22.78 -7.50
CA LEU A 224 22.71 -23.91 -8.42
C LEU A 224 21.49 -24.21 -9.30
N ASP A 225 20.28 -23.83 -8.86
CA ASP A 225 19.04 -23.99 -9.63
C ASP A 225 18.71 -22.79 -10.53
N SER A 226 19.31 -21.63 -10.26
CA SER A 226 18.85 -20.35 -10.82
C SER A 226 19.89 -19.64 -11.69
N TYR A 227 21.17 -20.01 -11.66
CA TYR A 227 22.24 -19.26 -12.34
C TYR A 227 22.05 -19.09 -13.87
N PHE A 228 21.37 -20.05 -14.52
CA PHE A 228 21.08 -20.02 -15.96
C PHE A 228 19.82 -19.23 -16.31
N TYR A 229 19.04 -18.79 -15.31
CA TYR A 229 17.83 -18.00 -15.54
C TYR A 229 18.16 -16.68 -16.24
N LYS A 230 17.34 -16.35 -17.25
CA LYS A 230 17.32 -15.05 -17.90
C LYS A 230 15.90 -14.48 -17.84
N PRO A 231 15.72 -13.24 -17.38
CA PRO A 231 14.40 -12.61 -17.32
C PRO A 231 13.83 -12.39 -18.72
N SER A 232 12.49 -12.44 -18.84
CA SER A 232 11.82 -12.16 -20.11
C SER A 232 12.02 -10.71 -20.52
N ARG A 233 12.48 -10.47 -21.76
CA ARG A 233 12.66 -9.12 -22.31
C ARG A 233 11.37 -8.29 -22.34
N LEU A 234 10.21 -8.95 -22.39
CA LEU A 234 8.91 -8.29 -22.42
C LEU A 234 8.54 -7.69 -21.06
N LEU A 235 8.84 -8.40 -19.97
CA LEU A 235 8.58 -7.95 -18.60
C LEU A 235 9.70 -7.06 -18.07
N ASN A 236 10.92 -7.22 -18.59
CA ASN A 236 12.10 -6.50 -18.14
C ASN A 236 12.46 -5.33 -19.08
N ASN A 237 11.48 -4.47 -19.38
CA ASN A 237 11.67 -3.26 -20.17
C ASN A 237 11.47 -2.00 -19.31
N GLN A 238 11.84 -0.85 -19.84
CA GLN A 238 11.81 0.42 -19.11
C GLN A 238 10.40 0.87 -18.70
N ILE A 239 9.38 0.48 -19.46
CA ILE A 239 7.97 0.79 -19.16
C ILE A 239 7.51 -0.03 -17.96
N MET A 240 7.78 -1.34 -17.98
CA MET A 240 7.43 -2.26 -16.89
C MET A 240 8.21 -1.97 -15.61
N ALA A 241 9.40 -1.34 -15.70
CA ALA A 241 10.18 -0.90 -14.54
C ALA A 241 9.41 0.02 -13.58
N ALA A 242 8.42 0.77 -14.09
CA ALA A 242 7.58 1.63 -13.28
C ALA A 242 6.54 0.84 -12.46
N PHE A 243 6.29 -0.42 -12.81
CA PHE A 243 5.22 -1.24 -12.27
C PHE A 243 5.71 -2.51 -11.56
N ILE A 244 6.86 -3.07 -11.97
CA ILE A 244 7.40 -4.34 -11.49
C ILE A 244 8.89 -4.17 -11.19
N ASP A 245 9.35 -4.73 -10.07
CA ASP A 245 10.76 -4.78 -9.72
C ASP A 245 11.52 -5.60 -10.80
N GLN A 246 12.51 -4.96 -11.43
CA GLN A 246 13.26 -5.57 -12.52
C GLN A 246 14.20 -6.66 -12.00
N THR A 247 14.04 -7.87 -12.51
CA THR A 247 14.94 -8.99 -12.21
C THR A 247 16.13 -9.01 -13.18
N ARG A 248 17.29 -9.39 -12.68
CA ARG A 248 18.54 -9.54 -13.43
C ARG A 248 18.79 -11.00 -13.78
N ASP A 249 19.83 -11.23 -14.57
CA ASP A 249 20.32 -12.57 -14.87
C ASP A 249 20.58 -13.36 -13.57
N GLY A 250 20.12 -14.61 -13.53
CA GLY A 250 20.27 -15.46 -12.35
C GLY A 250 19.29 -15.21 -11.20
N GLN A 251 18.52 -14.12 -11.22
CA GLN A 251 17.57 -13.77 -10.16
C GLN A 251 16.21 -14.44 -10.38
N LYS A 252 16.14 -15.74 -10.10
CA LYS A 252 14.89 -16.48 -10.00
C LYS A 252 14.62 -16.84 -8.54
N GLU A 253 13.64 -16.18 -7.93
CA GLU A 253 13.26 -16.48 -6.56
C GLU A 253 12.62 -17.89 -6.47
N SER A 254 12.95 -18.62 -5.42
CA SER A 254 12.25 -19.86 -5.06
C SER A 254 11.01 -19.56 -4.23
N PRO A 255 10.01 -20.45 -4.16
CA PRO A 255 8.82 -20.21 -3.35
C PRO A 255 9.19 -19.89 -1.89
N PRO A 256 8.68 -18.79 -1.31
CA PRO A 256 8.97 -18.43 0.06
C PRO A 256 8.40 -19.49 1.01
N ILE A 257 9.15 -19.80 2.07
CA ILE A 257 8.73 -20.76 3.09
C ILE A 257 8.20 -20.01 4.32
N GLN A 258 7.35 -20.64 5.11
CA GLN A 258 6.99 -20.09 6.41
C GLN A 258 8.20 -20.20 7.35
N LEU A 259 8.49 -19.15 8.13
CA LEU A 259 9.59 -19.21 9.09
C LEU A 259 9.32 -20.30 10.15
N SER A 260 10.13 -21.35 10.11
CA SER A 260 9.96 -22.53 10.97
C SER A 260 10.31 -22.22 12.44
N GLU A 261 9.75 -22.99 13.36
CA GLU A 261 10.05 -22.85 14.79
C GLU A 261 11.49 -23.25 15.12
N GLU A 262 12.08 -24.18 14.36
CA GLU A 262 13.47 -24.62 14.51
C GLU A 262 14.45 -23.46 14.25
N VAL A 263 14.22 -22.68 13.19
CA VAL A 263 15.03 -21.50 12.89
C VAL A 263 14.92 -20.46 14.02
N LYS A 264 13.70 -20.20 14.50
CA LYS A 264 13.49 -19.26 15.63
C LYS A 264 14.22 -19.72 16.88
N GLN A 265 14.09 -21.01 17.23
CA GLN A 265 14.75 -21.60 18.39
C GLN A 265 16.27 -21.52 18.29
N ALA A 266 16.84 -21.88 17.12
CA ALA A 266 18.28 -21.85 16.91
C ALA A 266 18.86 -20.44 17.02
N VAL A 267 18.22 -19.45 16.39
CA VAL A 267 18.63 -18.04 16.47
C VAL A 267 18.50 -17.50 17.89
N PHE A 268 17.38 -17.79 18.57
CA PHE A 268 17.18 -17.35 19.96
C PHE A 268 18.20 -17.98 20.92
N HIS A 269 18.50 -19.27 20.75
CA HIS A 269 19.51 -19.96 21.55
C HIS A 269 20.91 -19.37 21.33
N ALA A 270 21.28 -19.07 20.08
CA ALA A 270 22.55 -18.42 19.75
C ALA A 270 22.67 -17.01 20.34
N LEU A 271 21.58 -16.23 20.36
CA LEU A 271 21.51 -14.93 21.04
C LEU A 271 21.71 -15.07 22.55
N LYS A 272 21.04 -16.03 23.20
CA LYS A 272 21.15 -16.25 24.65
C LYS A 272 22.57 -16.66 25.08
N LEU A 273 23.26 -17.42 24.24
CA LEU A 273 24.65 -17.83 24.49
C LEU A 273 25.66 -16.68 24.38
N LYS A 274 25.28 -15.55 23.75
CA LYS A 274 26.15 -14.39 23.60
C LYS A 274 25.98 -13.43 24.78
N ASN A 275 26.81 -13.59 25.80
CA ASN A 275 27.00 -12.60 26.87
C ASN A 275 27.84 -11.40 26.38
N GLY A 276 27.34 -10.64 25.41
CA GLY A 276 27.97 -9.37 24.97
C GLY A 276 29.24 -9.49 24.13
N THR A 277 29.59 -10.68 23.62
CA THR A 277 30.73 -10.86 22.71
C THR A 277 30.37 -10.52 21.26
N ASP A 278 31.24 -9.77 20.58
CA ASP A 278 31.12 -9.39 19.17
C ASP A 278 30.82 -10.58 18.24
N LEU A 279 30.07 -10.30 17.16
CA LEU A 279 29.81 -11.25 16.08
C LEU A 279 31.07 -11.33 15.19
N ASP A 280 31.63 -12.54 15.01
CA ASP A 280 32.97 -12.77 14.43
C ASP A 280 32.86 -13.47 13.06
N ASN A 281 31.90 -13.06 12.21
CA ASN A 281 31.68 -13.55 10.84
C ASN A 281 31.78 -15.09 10.66
N GLY A 282 31.20 -15.87 11.57
CA GLY A 282 31.23 -17.35 11.52
C GLY A 282 32.42 -18.00 12.24
N HIS A 283 33.41 -17.23 12.72
CA HIS A 283 34.56 -17.77 13.42
C HIS A 283 34.18 -18.42 14.76
N ALA A 284 33.21 -17.87 15.49
CA ALA A 284 32.86 -18.36 16.82
C ALA A 284 32.21 -19.75 16.73
N SER A 285 31.33 -19.97 15.75
CA SER A 285 30.68 -21.25 15.47
C SER A 285 31.69 -22.30 15.02
N LEU A 286 32.66 -21.95 14.18
CA LEU A 286 33.72 -22.88 13.78
C LEU A 286 34.64 -23.27 14.94
N ARG A 287 34.92 -22.35 15.89
CA ARG A 287 35.67 -22.68 17.13
C ARG A 287 34.89 -23.64 18.01
N ARG A 288 33.58 -23.40 18.19
CA ARG A 288 32.70 -24.26 19.00
C ARG A 288 32.57 -25.68 18.44
N ASN A 289 32.66 -25.84 17.12
CA ASN A 289 32.58 -27.15 16.47
C ASN A 289 33.96 -27.82 16.27
N ASN A 290 35.05 -27.21 16.75
CA ASN A 290 36.43 -27.69 16.60
C ASN A 290 36.94 -27.82 15.13
N GLU A 291 36.30 -27.12 14.17
CA GLU A 291 36.66 -27.18 12.74
C GLU A 291 37.36 -25.91 12.22
N SER A 292 37.82 -25.06 13.14
CA SER A 292 38.51 -23.80 12.78
C SER A 292 39.79 -24.03 11.96
N LYS A 293 40.50 -25.13 12.16
CA LYS A 293 41.75 -25.37 11.41
C LYS A 293 41.51 -25.59 9.92
N LYS A 294 40.36 -26.17 9.55
CA LYS A 294 40.04 -26.58 8.18
C LYS A 294 39.17 -25.56 7.44
N LEU A 295 38.19 -24.97 8.12
CA LEU A 295 37.12 -24.20 7.47
C LEU A 295 37.29 -22.67 7.58
N LEU A 296 38.20 -22.19 8.45
CA LEU A 296 38.30 -20.75 8.77
C LEU A 296 38.69 -19.87 7.59
N TRP A 297 39.38 -20.41 6.59
CA TRP A 297 39.72 -19.66 5.37
C TRP A 297 38.46 -19.14 4.65
N ALA A 298 37.37 -19.91 4.67
CA ALA A 298 36.11 -19.56 4.00
C ALA A 298 35.33 -18.44 4.71
N CYS A 299 35.76 -18.03 5.91
CA CYS A 299 35.23 -16.86 6.62
C CYS A 299 36.07 -15.59 6.39
N ARG A 300 37.25 -15.72 5.75
CA ARG A 300 38.23 -14.64 5.53
C ARG A 300 38.30 -14.22 4.06
N LEU A 301 37.19 -14.35 3.35
CA LEU A 301 37.06 -13.84 1.98
C LEU A 301 36.94 -12.31 2.00
N GLU A 302 37.11 -11.68 0.85
CA GLU A 302 37.26 -10.22 0.74
C GLU A 302 35.97 -9.47 1.10
N THR A 303 34.81 -10.06 0.76
CA THR A 303 33.49 -9.47 1.03
C THR A 303 32.58 -10.44 1.77
N GLU A 304 31.63 -9.91 2.54
CA GLU A 304 30.59 -10.74 3.17
C GLU A 304 29.72 -11.46 2.14
N THR A 305 29.51 -10.83 0.98
CA THR A 305 28.80 -11.43 -0.16
C THR A 305 29.50 -12.69 -0.66
N GLN A 306 30.84 -12.66 -0.81
CA GLN A 306 31.61 -13.86 -1.17
C GLN A 306 31.45 -14.96 -0.11
N VAL A 307 31.54 -14.62 1.18
CA VAL A 307 31.32 -15.58 2.28
C VAL A 307 29.93 -16.22 2.16
N ILE A 308 28.88 -15.42 2.05
CA ILE A 308 27.51 -15.94 1.91
C ILE A 308 27.39 -16.86 0.70
N MET A 309 27.89 -16.45 -0.47
CA MET A 309 27.75 -17.23 -1.70
C MET A 309 28.55 -18.54 -1.67
N VAL A 310 29.80 -18.51 -1.19
CA VAL A 310 30.66 -19.71 -1.07
C VAL A 310 30.03 -20.74 -0.13
N TRP A 311 29.58 -20.30 1.04
CA TRP A 311 28.92 -21.18 2.00
C TRP A 311 27.56 -21.67 1.48
N HIS A 312 26.82 -20.84 0.74
CA HIS A 312 25.55 -21.24 0.12
C HIS A 312 25.76 -22.36 -0.90
N ILE A 313 26.72 -22.20 -1.82
CA ILE A 313 27.06 -23.22 -2.81
C ILE A 313 27.50 -24.52 -2.12
N ALA A 314 28.36 -24.43 -1.09
CA ALA A 314 28.79 -25.60 -0.32
C ALA A 314 27.62 -26.29 0.40
N THR A 315 26.71 -25.51 0.99
CA THR A 315 25.49 -26.05 1.64
C THR A 315 24.58 -26.73 0.63
N SER A 316 24.37 -26.13 -0.54
CA SER A 316 23.58 -26.72 -1.62
C SER A 316 24.23 -27.99 -2.17
N PHE A 317 25.56 -28.04 -2.27
CA PHE A 317 26.28 -29.26 -2.61
C PHE A 317 26.03 -30.38 -1.59
N CYS A 318 26.18 -30.08 -0.29
CA CYS A 318 25.86 -31.03 0.78
C CYS A 318 24.39 -31.48 0.77
N GLU A 319 23.43 -30.57 0.51
CA GLU A 319 22.00 -30.87 0.42
C GLU A 319 21.68 -31.94 -0.64
N HIS A 320 22.41 -31.95 -1.76
CA HIS A 320 22.20 -32.93 -2.83
C HIS A 320 23.05 -34.20 -2.66
N ARG A 321 24.27 -34.10 -2.09
CA ARG A 321 25.17 -35.24 -1.89
C ARG A 321 24.88 -36.06 -0.64
N LEU A 322 24.24 -35.47 0.35
CA LEU A 322 23.77 -36.14 1.56
C LEU A 322 22.24 -36.26 1.47
N PRO A 323 21.72 -37.21 0.66
CA PRO A 323 20.29 -37.38 0.52
C PRO A 323 19.71 -37.79 1.88
N VAL A 324 18.74 -37.00 2.36
CA VAL A 324 17.95 -37.35 3.54
C VAL A 324 17.38 -38.75 3.32
N ARG A 325 17.77 -39.72 4.16
CA ARG A 325 17.15 -41.05 4.14
C ARG A 325 15.64 -40.86 4.30
N SER A 326 14.86 -41.32 3.33
CA SER A 326 13.40 -41.14 3.25
C SER A 326 12.65 -41.57 4.51
N ASP A 327 13.29 -42.41 5.32
CA ASP A 327 12.70 -43.11 6.45
C ASP A 327 12.96 -42.41 7.81
N LEU A 328 13.78 -41.34 7.84
CA LEU A 328 14.04 -40.57 9.05
C LEU A 328 13.52 -39.12 8.95
N PRO A 329 12.96 -38.59 10.05
CA PRO A 329 12.63 -37.17 10.11
C PRO A 329 13.88 -36.33 9.92
N ARG A 330 13.76 -35.33 9.05
CA ARG A 330 14.80 -34.35 8.74
C ARG A 330 15.35 -33.74 10.04
N THR A 331 16.67 -33.72 10.20
CA THR A 331 17.29 -33.19 11.43
C THR A 331 16.99 -31.69 11.57
N ARG A 332 16.89 -31.20 12.82
CA ARG A 332 16.70 -29.77 13.10
C ARG A 332 17.80 -28.94 12.46
N ASP A 333 19.04 -29.42 12.54
CA ASP A 333 20.20 -28.73 11.99
C ASP A 333 20.15 -28.64 10.45
N PHE A 334 19.70 -29.69 9.75
CA PHE A 334 19.46 -29.63 8.30
C PHE A 334 18.46 -28.52 7.94
N LEU A 335 17.33 -28.45 8.64
CA LEU A 335 16.28 -27.47 8.36
C LEU A 335 16.78 -26.04 8.57
N VAL A 336 17.49 -25.81 9.67
CA VAL A 336 18.06 -24.50 10.00
C VAL A 336 19.11 -24.09 8.96
N ALA A 337 20.04 -24.98 8.65
CA ALA A 337 21.12 -24.73 7.70
C ALA A 337 20.60 -24.39 6.30
N THR A 338 19.72 -25.22 5.74
CA THR A 338 19.19 -25.03 4.38
C THR A 338 18.30 -23.79 4.28
N SER A 339 17.44 -23.54 5.27
CA SER A 339 16.54 -22.39 5.28
C SER A 339 17.29 -21.05 5.37
N LEU A 340 18.28 -20.96 6.26
CA LEU A 340 19.07 -19.73 6.44
C LEU A 340 20.07 -19.52 5.30
N SER A 341 20.67 -20.59 4.77
CA SER A 341 21.52 -20.55 3.59
C SER A 341 20.80 -19.93 2.40
N LYS A 342 19.62 -20.47 2.05
CA LYS A 342 18.79 -19.99 0.94
C LYS A 342 18.25 -18.58 1.18
N TYR A 343 18.01 -18.19 2.44
CA TYR A 343 17.59 -16.84 2.80
C TYR A 343 18.70 -15.81 2.63
N LEU A 344 19.91 -16.08 3.14
CA LEU A 344 21.02 -15.14 3.00
C LEU A 344 21.46 -15.02 1.54
N ALA A 345 21.41 -16.10 0.77
CA ALA A 345 21.62 -16.04 -0.69
C ALA A 345 20.53 -15.23 -1.40
N TYR A 346 19.28 -15.29 -0.91
CA TYR A 346 18.20 -14.40 -1.38
C TYR A 346 18.52 -12.94 -1.09
N LEU A 347 19.02 -12.60 0.11
CA LEU A 347 19.41 -11.23 0.43
C LEU A 347 20.51 -10.72 -0.51
N VAL A 348 21.51 -11.54 -0.82
CA VAL A 348 22.54 -11.20 -1.82
C VAL A 348 21.90 -10.90 -3.18
N ALA A 349 21.01 -11.77 -3.65
CA ALA A 349 20.42 -11.66 -4.98
C ALA A 349 19.40 -10.51 -5.10
N PHE A 350 18.55 -10.29 -4.10
CA PHE A 350 17.35 -9.43 -4.22
C PHE A 350 17.34 -8.22 -3.27
N ALA A 351 18.04 -8.29 -2.14
CA ALA A 351 18.06 -7.22 -1.14
C ALA A 351 19.48 -6.87 -0.67
N PRO A 352 20.44 -6.58 -1.58
CA PRO A 352 21.84 -6.38 -1.23
C PRO A 352 22.07 -5.19 -0.29
N ARG A 353 21.13 -4.23 -0.24
CA ARG A 353 21.15 -3.09 0.70
C ARG A 353 20.97 -3.48 2.18
N LEU A 354 20.46 -4.69 2.45
CA LEU A 354 20.33 -5.22 3.80
C LEU A 354 21.61 -5.93 4.27
N LEU A 355 22.60 -6.08 3.40
CA LEU A 355 23.88 -6.69 3.74
C LEU A 355 24.88 -5.65 4.29
N PRO A 356 25.88 -6.11 5.06
CA PRO A 356 27.07 -5.36 5.47
C PRO A 356 27.77 -4.58 4.36
N ASP A 357 27.90 -5.21 3.18
CA ASP A 357 28.67 -4.72 2.05
C ASP A 357 28.03 -3.47 1.43
N ARG A 358 28.83 -2.66 0.72
CA ARG A 358 28.22 -1.63 -0.13
C ARG A 358 27.38 -2.33 -1.21
N PRO A 359 26.14 -1.87 -1.49
CA PRO A 359 25.23 -2.56 -2.39
C PRO A 359 25.83 -2.83 -3.78
N LEU A 360 26.62 -1.88 -4.29
CA LEU A 360 27.29 -2.00 -5.59
C LEU A 360 28.31 -3.16 -5.63
N PHE A 361 29.02 -3.42 -4.54
CA PHE A 361 29.94 -4.54 -4.44
C PHE A 361 29.18 -5.86 -4.38
N ALA A 362 28.15 -5.96 -3.53
CA ALA A 362 27.31 -7.16 -3.45
C ALA A 362 26.68 -7.52 -4.81
N GLU A 363 26.13 -6.54 -5.53
CA GLU A 363 25.59 -6.73 -6.86
C GLU A 363 26.65 -7.15 -7.89
N HIS A 364 27.86 -6.56 -7.81
CA HIS A 364 28.96 -6.93 -8.69
C HIS A 364 29.41 -8.37 -8.45
N GLU A 365 29.68 -8.75 -7.20
CA GLU A 365 30.08 -10.10 -6.80
C GLU A 365 29.04 -11.16 -7.21
N PHE A 366 27.76 -10.86 -7.01
CA PHE A 366 26.68 -11.75 -7.44
C PHE A 366 26.69 -11.93 -8.97
N ASN A 367 26.82 -10.85 -9.74
CA ASN A 367 26.88 -10.93 -11.20
C ASN A 367 28.12 -11.71 -11.68
N GLN A 368 29.27 -11.52 -11.03
CA GLN A 368 30.48 -12.28 -11.32
C GLN A 368 30.28 -13.77 -11.05
N ALA A 369 29.67 -14.13 -9.91
CA ALA A 369 29.34 -15.53 -9.60
C ALA A 369 28.46 -16.16 -10.69
N ILE A 370 27.46 -15.43 -11.20
CA ILE A 370 26.59 -15.90 -12.29
C ILE A 370 27.38 -16.15 -13.58
N ILE A 371 28.28 -15.24 -13.97
CA ILE A 371 29.12 -15.41 -15.16
C ILE A 371 30.04 -16.61 -15.00
N GLN A 372 30.71 -16.72 -13.84
CA GLN A 372 31.61 -17.82 -13.52
C GLN A 372 30.86 -19.16 -13.54
N ALA A 373 29.67 -19.25 -12.93
CA ALA A 373 28.86 -20.46 -12.94
C ALA A 373 28.45 -20.89 -14.34
N ARG A 374 28.11 -19.95 -15.24
CA ARG A 374 27.75 -20.27 -16.62
C ARG A 374 28.92 -20.83 -17.41
N VAL A 375 30.13 -20.37 -17.14
CA VAL A 375 31.37 -20.91 -17.74
C VAL A 375 31.67 -22.28 -17.15
N PHE A 376 31.68 -22.39 -15.82
CA PHE A 376 32.02 -23.60 -15.09
C PHE A 376 31.05 -24.76 -15.39
N PHE A 377 29.75 -24.50 -15.39
CA PHE A 377 28.71 -25.50 -15.65
C PHE A 377 28.22 -25.51 -17.11
N GLY A 378 28.96 -24.91 -18.05
CA GLY A 378 28.50 -24.69 -19.42
C GLY A 378 28.08 -25.97 -20.16
N SER A 379 28.70 -27.12 -19.85
CA SER A 379 28.37 -28.43 -20.40
C SER A 379 27.31 -29.20 -19.60
N CYS A 380 26.99 -28.79 -18.38
CA CYS A 380 26.13 -29.51 -17.45
C CYS A 380 24.64 -29.21 -17.70
N LYS A 381 23.84 -30.26 -17.90
CA LYS A 381 22.38 -30.18 -18.11
C LYS A 381 21.61 -30.59 -16.86
N THR A 382 22.13 -31.55 -16.10
CA THR A 382 21.46 -32.10 -14.91
C THR A 382 22.14 -31.62 -13.63
N MET A 383 21.45 -31.71 -12.49
CA MET A 383 22.05 -31.39 -11.19
C MET A 383 23.22 -32.34 -10.88
N GLU A 384 23.08 -33.62 -11.19
CA GLU A 384 24.14 -34.63 -10.97
C GLU A 384 25.43 -34.32 -11.74
N GLU A 385 25.32 -33.88 -13.00
CA GLU A 385 26.48 -33.43 -13.79
C GLU A 385 27.18 -32.21 -13.15
N ARG A 386 26.41 -31.28 -12.58
CA ARG A 386 26.98 -30.11 -11.88
C ARG A 386 27.75 -30.57 -10.64
N LEU A 387 27.18 -31.45 -9.83
CA LEU A 387 27.83 -31.97 -8.63
C LEU A 387 29.11 -32.73 -8.97
N THR A 388 29.08 -33.54 -10.03
CA THR A 388 30.26 -34.26 -10.53
C THR A 388 31.36 -33.30 -11.01
N GLU A 389 30.99 -32.17 -11.63
CA GLU A 389 31.97 -31.15 -12.02
C GLU A 389 32.58 -30.46 -10.79
N MET A 390 31.77 -30.16 -9.78
CA MET A 390 32.25 -29.58 -8.51
C MET A 390 33.22 -30.52 -7.76
N GLU A 391 33.01 -31.83 -7.83
CA GLU A 391 33.88 -32.84 -7.20
C GLU A 391 35.29 -32.89 -7.81
N LYS A 392 35.44 -32.49 -9.08
CA LYS A 392 36.75 -32.41 -9.74
C LYS A 392 37.63 -31.30 -9.17
N VAL A 393 37.05 -30.34 -8.43
CA VAL A 393 37.78 -29.23 -7.83
C VAL A 393 38.64 -29.74 -6.66
N GLY A 394 39.94 -29.91 -6.92
CA GLY A 394 40.94 -30.31 -5.93
C GLY A 394 41.44 -29.16 -5.04
N GLY A 395 42.04 -29.51 -3.89
CA GLY A 395 42.51 -28.58 -2.85
C GLY A 395 43.78 -27.77 -3.18
N GLY A 396 44.04 -27.48 -4.46
CA GLY A 396 45.19 -26.69 -4.93
C GLY A 396 44.92 -25.19 -5.07
N HIS A 397 43.70 -24.73 -4.80
CA HIS A 397 43.33 -23.33 -4.97
C HIS A 397 43.75 -22.52 -3.73
N SER A 398 44.79 -21.69 -3.86
CA SER A 398 45.07 -20.66 -2.85
C SER A 398 43.88 -19.71 -2.76
N ALA A 399 43.54 -19.24 -1.55
CA ALA A 399 42.46 -18.28 -1.30
C ALA A 399 42.53 -16.99 -2.16
N HIS A 400 43.65 -16.72 -2.82
CA HIS A 400 43.89 -15.54 -3.65
C HIS A 400 43.70 -15.74 -5.16
N LYS A 401 43.32 -16.94 -5.63
CA LYS A 401 43.28 -17.24 -7.08
C LYS A 401 42.09 -18.07 -7.56
N GLY A 402 41.07 -18.23 -6.70
CA GLY A 402 39.85 -18.98 -7.03
C GLY A 402 38.66 -18.06 -7.30
N THR A 403 37.62 -18.62 -7.90
CA THR A 403 36.32 -17.98 -8.07
C THR A 403 35.36 -18.38 -6.93
N ILE A 404 34.21 -17.69 -6.82
CA ILE A 404 33.16 -18.05 -5.84
C ILE A 404 32.71 -19.50 -6.05
N ILE A 405 32.66 -19.96 -7.30
CA ILE A 405 32.31 -21.35 -7.64
C ILE A 405 33.40 -22.30 -7.16
N ASP A 406 34.67 -22.02 -7.47
CA ASP A 406 35.78 -22.88 -7.06
C ASP A 406 35.86 -23.02 -5.54
N TRP A 407 35.73 -21.91 -4.81
CA TRP A 407 35.73 -21.91 -3.35
C TRP A 407 34.52 -22.64 -2.78
N GLY A 408 33.32 -22.44 -3.34
CA GLY A 408 32.10 -23.14 -2.92
C GLY A 408 32.20 -24.65 -3.15
N SER A 409 32.69 -25.07 -4.32
CA SER A 409 32.96 -26.47 -4.65
C SER A 409 33.98 -27.09 -3.72
N TRP A 410 35.11 -26.41 -3.50
CA TRP A 410 36.16 -26.90 -2.63
C TRP A 410 35.69 -27.02 -1.17
N LEU A 411 34.96 -26.03 -0.66
CA LEU A 411 34.37 -26.09 0.68
C LEU A 411 33.36 -27.22 0.82
N GLY A 412 32.48 -27.41 -0.17
CA GLY A 412 31.53 -28.54 -0.20
C GLY A 412 32.23 -29.90 -0.18
N ASN A 413 33.26 -30.06 -1.02
CA ASN A 413 34.09 -31.27 -1.04
C ASN A 413 34.79 -31.50 0.29
N LEU A 414 35.31 -30.45 0.94
CA LEU A 414 35.95 -30.53 2.24
C LEU A 414 34.95 -30.98 3.32
N LEU A 415 33.72 -30.44 3.34
CA LEU A 415 32.69 -30.87 4.29
C LEU A 415 32.34 -32.36 4.11
N VAL A 416 32.09 -32.81 2.88
CA VAL A 416 31.68 -34.19 2.60
C VAL A 416 32.82 -35.18 2.79
N ASN A 417 34.02 -34.89 2.28
CA ASN A 417 35.13 -35.85 2.24
C ASN A 417 35.98 -35.90 3.51
N ASP A 418 36.08 -34.80 4.27
CA ASP A 418 36.96 -34.76 5.46
C ASP A 418 36.22 -34.99 6.77
N ILE A 419 34.96 -34.55 6.88
CA ILE A 419 34.18 -34.69 8.12
C ILE A 419 33.53 -36.07 8.18
N ARG A 420 32.99 -36.55 7.04
CA ARG A 420 32.40 -37.90 6.84
C ARG A 420 31.31 -38.29 7.85
N ASP A 421 30.71 -37.31 8.53
CA ASP A 421 29.60 -37.47 9.49
C ASP A 421 28.51 -36.45 9.14
N GLU A 422 27.39 -36.97 8.63
CA GLU A 422 26.26 -36.16 8.17
C GLU A 422 25.67 -35.29 9.28
N GLU A 423 25.47 -35.83 10.49
CA GLU A 423 24.91 -35.06 11.61
C GLU A 423 25.86 -33.94 12.01
N LYS A 424 27.17 -34.22 12.05
CA LYS A 424 28.18 -33.21 12.35
C LYS A 424 28.25 -32.12 11.28
N ILE A 425 28.17 -32.48 9.99
CA ILE A 425 28.16 -31.52 8.88
C ILE A 425 26.97 -30.56 9.01
N TRP A 426 25.76 -31.09 9.18
CA TRP A 426 24.57 -30.26 9.33
C TRP A 426 24.62 -29.37 10.57
N LYS A 427 25.15 -29.88 11.69
CA LYS A 427 25.36 -29.10 12.91
C LYS A 427 26.35 -27.95 12.70
N ILE A 428 27.43 -28.16 11.95
CA ILE A 428 28.40 -27.10 11.62
C ILE A 428 27.72 -26.03 10.77
N LEU A 429 27.02 -26.43 9.70
CA LEU A 429 26.33 -25.53 8.80
C LEU A 429 25.23 -24.73 9.53
N ALA A 430 24.42 -25.38 10.37
CA ALA A 430 23.38 -24.73 11.13
C ALA A 430 23.94 -23.66 12.07
N ASN A 431 24.99 -24.01 12.84
CA ASN A 431 25.64 -23.07 13.75
C ASN A 431 26.29 -21.90 12.99
N PHE A 432 26.91 -22.18 11.85
CA PHE A 432 27.51 -21.16 10.99
C PHE A 432 26.47 -20.18 10.47
N TRP A 433 25.39 -20.68 9.85
CA TRP A 433 24.35 -19.83 9.27
C TRP A 433 23.58 -19.02 10.30
N VAL A 434 23.37 -19.58 11.50
CA VAL A 434 22.78 -18.85 12.63
C VAL A 434 23.69 -17.72 13.11
N GLU A 435 25.00 -17.95 13.21
CA GLU A 435 25.93 -16.87 13.56
C GLU A 435 25.99 -15.81 12.46
N LEU A 436 26.02 -16.24 11.19
CA LEU A 436 26.15 -15.33 10.05
C LEU A 436 24.92 -14.45 9.87
N VAL A 437 23.70 -14.98 10.02
CA VAL A 437 22.48 -14.15 9.93
C VAL A 437 22.44 -13.11 11.07
N LEU A 438 22.93 -13.46 12.26
CA LEU A 438 23.07 -12.53 13.37
C LEU A 438 24.18 -11.50 13.13
N TYR A 439 25.26 -11.85 12.43
CA TYR A 439 26.35 -10.94 12.03
C TYR A 439 25.93 -9.95 10.93
N VAL A 440 25.14 -10.42 9.96
CA VAL A 440 24.62 -9.62 8.85
C VAL A 440 23.55 -8.63 9.34
N ALA A 441 22.71 -9.03 10.29
CA ALA A 441 21.55 -8.25 10.71
C ALA A 441 21.82 -6.81 11.18
N PRO A 442 22.88 -6.50 11.95
CA PRO A 442 23.27 -5.13 12.29
C PRO A 442 23.78 -4.36 11.05
N SER A 443 22.89 -3.95 10.15
CA SER A 443 23.22 -3.07 9.01
C SER A 443 23.05 -1.59 9.38
N ASP A 444 23.91 -0.76 8.79
CA ASP A 444 23.86 0.71 8.93
C ASP A 444 22.80 1.35 8.01
N ASP A 445 22.28 0.64 7.00
CA ASP A 445 21.24 1.16 6.09
C ASP A 445 19.84 1.05 6.73
N VAL A 446 19.58 1.90 7.71
CA VAL A 446 18.28 2.04 8.38
C VAL A 446 17.15 2.30 7.37
N LYS A 447 17.45 3.01 6.27
CA LYS A 447 16.48 3.32 5.22
C LYS A 447 16.06 2.05 4.47
N ALA A 448 16.99 1.14 4.17
CA ALA A 448 16.67 -0.14 3.55
C ALA A 448 15.77 -1.01 4.44
N HIS A 449 16.03 -1.06 5.75
CA HIS A 449 15.15 -1.75 6.69
C HIS A 449 13.73 -1.15 6.71
N ALA A 450 13.61 0.18 6.68
CA ALA A 450 12.31 0.87 6.65
C ALA A 450 11.53 0.65 5.34
N GLU A 451 12.21 0.63 4.19
CA GLU A 451 11.59 0.36 2.89
C GLU A 451 11.03 -1.06 2.80
N HIS A 452 11.75 -2.06 3.32
CA HIS A 452 11.28 -3.44 3.35
C HIS A 452 10.12 -3.66 4.34
N LEU A 453 10.07 -2.88 5.44
CA LEU A 453 8.93 -2.92 6.35
C LEU A 453 7.62 -2.53 5.65
N ALA A 454 7.66 -1.60 4.70
CA ALA A 454 6.49 -1.23 3.90
C ALA A 454 6.06 -2.32 2.89
N LYS A 455 6.96 -3.25 2.54
CA LYS A 455 6.72 -4.35 1.58
C LYS A 455 6.36 -5.69 2.26
N GLY A 456 6.07 -5.69 3.56
CA GLY A 456 5.72 -6.92 4.30
C GLY A 456 6.81 -7.46 5.21
N GLY A 457 7.93 -6.72 5.38
CA GLY A 457 8.96 -6.94 6.37
C GLY A 457 9.91 -8.11 6.09
N GLU A 458 11.17 -7.94 6.44
CA GLU A 458 12.21 -8.96 6.28
C GLU A 458 12.58 -9.63 7.61
N PHE A 459 12.95 -10.92 7.57
CA PHE A 459 13.41 -11.63 8.78
C PHE A 459 14.65 -10.95 9.38
N VAL A 460 15.61 -10.54 8.53
CA VAL A 460 16.81 -9.82 8.98
C VAL A 460 16.47 -8.49 9.67
N THR A 461 15.39 -7.81 9.28
CA THR A 461 14.92 -6.57 9.94
C THR A 461 14.42 -6.82 11.35
N HIS A 462 13.81 -7.98 11.62
CA HIS A 462 13.41 -8.35 12.99
C HIS A 462 14.63 -8.59 13.87
N LEU A 463 15.65 -9.26 13.33
CA LEU A 463 16.92 -9.47 14.03
C LEU A 463 17.67 -8.16 14.26
N TRP A 464 17.70 -7.27 13.27
CA TRP A 464 18.28 -5.93 13.37
C TRP A 464 17.67 -5.14 14.54
N ALA A 465 16.34 -5.13 14.67
CA ALA A 465 15.65 -4.46 15.77
C ALA A 465 16.03 -5.07 17.12
N LEU A 466 16.01 -6.40 17.25
CA LEU A 466 16.38 -7.10 18.49
C LEU A 466 17.83 -6.82 18.90
N LEU A 467 18.78 -6.91 17.96
CA LEU A 467 20.20 -6.68 18.20
C LEU A 467 20.48 -5.21 18.55
N SER A 468 19.79 -4.27 17.89
CA SER A 468 19.88 -2.84 18.18
C SER A 468 19.44 -2.52 19.62
N HIS A 469 18.34 -3.12 20.08
CA HIS A 469 17.90 -2.97 21.47
C HIS A 469 18.83 -3.64 22.48
N ALA A 470 19.47 -4.75 22.12
CA ALA A 470 20.46 -5.43 22.95
C ALA A 470 21.84 -4.72 22.97
N GLY A 471 22.03 -3.68 22.16
CA GLY A 471 23.32 -3.00 22.03
C GLY A 471 24.42 -3.83 21.35
N ILE A 472 24.04 -4.90 20.65
CA ILE A 472 24.98 -5.80 19.97
C ILE A 472 25.35 -5.17 18.63
N LYS A 473 26.66 -4.93 18.43
CA LYS A 473 27.20 -4.36 17.19
C LYS A 473 28.06 -5.36 16.45
N ARG A 474 28.27 -5.10 15.16
CA ARG A 474 29.29 -5.80 14.38
C ARG A 474 30.67 -5.30 14.80
N LYS A 475 31.66 -6.19 14.81
CA LYS A 475 33.06 -5.79 14.85
C LYS A 475 33.42 -5.18 13.50
N ALA A 476 33.98 -3.98 13.47
CA ALA A 476 34.40 -3.36 12.20
C ALA A 476 35.36 -4.32 11.47
N SER A 477 35.04 -4.66 10.23
CA SER A 477 36.00 -5.32 9.33
C SER A 477 37.15 -4.35 9.09
N HIS A 478 38.38 -4.80 9.36
CA HIS A 478 39.60 -4.03 9.21
C HIS A 478 40.11 -4.05 7.77
#